data_AF-A0A437SX95-F1
#
_entry.id   AF-A0A437SX95-F1
#
_cell.length_a   1.000
_cell.length_b   1.000
_cell.length_c   1.000
_cell.angle_alpha   90.00
_cell.angle_beta   90.00
_cell.angle_gamma   90.00
#
_symmetry.space_group_name_H-M   'P 1'
#
loop_
_entity.id
_entity.type
_entity.pdbx_description
1 polymer ?
#
loop_
_entity_poly.entity_id
_entity_poly.type
_entity_poly.pdbx_seq_one_letter_code
_entity_poly.pdbx_strand_id
1 'polypeptide(L)'
;MKVLKRIGIGFLIFIGILLVAAGGYVGYMQAHYYRIKDHKPLAIGNNQKTELRLHHPYTATTYNVSFGAYNHDVDFFMDHGELKMVRKRMVGAERLFLNKRFSIQLMA
;
A
#
# COMPACT_ATOMS: atom_id res chain seq x y z
N MET A 1 -46.45 11.55 30.04
CA MET A 1 -45.06 11.31 30.50
C MET A 1 -44.54 9.89 30.27
N LYS A 2 -45.34 8.83 30.48
CA LYS A 2 -44.87 7.42 30.38
C LYS A 2 -44.41 7.02 28.96
N VAL A 3 -45.10 7.49 27.92
CA VAL A 3 -44.76 7.20 26.51
C VAL A 3 -43.46 7.89 26.10
N LEU A 4 -43.28 9.17 26.46
CA LEU A 4 -42.05 9.92 26.19
C LEU A 4 -40.81 9.28 26.84
N LYS A 5 -40.96 8.77 28.08
CA LYS A 5 -39.89 8.01 28.75
C LYS A 5 -39.55 6.70 28.02
N ARG A 6 -40.54 5.97 27.48
CA ARG A 6 -40.30 4.74 26.70
C ARG A 6 -39.57 5.04 25.39
N ILE A 7 -39.94 6.11 24.69
CA ILE A 7 -39.27 6.55 23.46
C ILE A 7 -37.81 6.93 23.76
N GLY A 8 -37.58 7.71 24.83
CA GLY A 8 -36.23 8.09 25.25
C GLY A 8 -35.34 6.90 25.59
N ILE A 9 -35.88 5.89 26.31
CA ILE A 9 -35.17 4.65 26.61
C ILE A 9 -34.86 3.86 25.33
N GLY A 10 -35.83 3.74 24.42
CA GLY A 10 -35.61 3.06 23.13
C GLY A 10 -34.53 3.73 22.29
N PHE A 11 -34.52 5.06 22.23
CA PHE A 11 -33.49 5.82 21.54
C PHE A 11 -32.11 5.65 22.18
N LEU A 12 -32.03 5.65 23.51
CA LEU A 12 -30.79 5.41 24.23
C LEU A 12 -30.23 4.00 23.99
N ILE A 13 -31.10 2.98 23.97
CA ILE A 13 -30.72 1.60 23.63
C ILE A 13 -30.20 1.53 22.19
N PHE A 14 -30.88 2.18 21.25
CA PHE A 14 -30.46 2.24 19.86
C PHE A 14 -29.06 2.86 19.70
N ILE A 15 -28.81 4.00 20.36
CA ILE A 15 -27.48 4.61 20.41
C ILE A 15 -26.45 3.65 21.03
N GLY A 16 -26.81 2.98 22.14
CA GLY A 16 -25.93 2.00 22.78
C GLY A 16 -25.52 0.87 21.84
N ILE A 17 -26.45 0.33 21.06
CA ILE A 17 -26.16 -0.70 20.05
C ILE A 17 -25.20 -0.17 18.98
N LEU A 18 -25.43 1.05 18.47
CA LEU A 18 -24.54 1.66 17.47
C LEU A 18 -23.12 1.86 18.01
N LEU A 19 -22.99 2.29 19.27
CA LEU A 19 -21.69 2.46 19.91
C LEU A 19 -20.96 1.13 20.08
N VAL A 20 -21.67 0.07 20.49
CA VAL A 20 -21.10 -1.28 20.60
C VAL A 20 -20.65 -1.80 19.23
N ALA A 21 -21.47 -1.60 18.19
CA ALA A 21 -21.12 -2.01 16.83
C ALA A 21 -19.89 -1.26 16.30
N ALA A 22 -19.85 0.06 16.45
CA ALA A 22 -18.71 0.88 16.05
C ALA A 22 -17.43 0.53 16.84
N GLY A 23 -17.54 0.37 18.16
CA GLY A 23 -16.43 -0.04 19.01
C GLY A 23 -15.90 -1.42 18.64
N GLY A 24 -16.80 -2.38 18.40
CA GLY A 24 -16.44 -3.72 17.93
C GLY A 24 -15.73 -3.69 16.57
N TYR A 25 -16.21 -2.87 15.64
CA TYR A 25 -15.58 -2.71 14.33
C TYR A 25 -14.17 -2.09 14.43
N VAL A 26 -14.01 -1.03 15.22
CA VAL A 26 -12.68 -0.43 15.47
C VAL A 26 -11.75 -1.44 16.14
N GLY A 27 -12.24 -2.20 17.13
CA GLY A 27 -11.47 -3.26 17.78
C GLY A 27 -11.03 -4.35 16.80
N TYR A 28 -11.94 -4.81 15.92
CA TYR A 28 -11.64 -5.75 14.85
C TYR A 28 -10.55 -5.21 13.91
N MET A 29 -10.66 -3.94 13.49
CA MET A 29 -9.66 -3.28 12.65
C MET A 29 -8.30 -3.25 13.33
N GLN A 30 -8.21 -2.88 14.60
CA GLN A 30 -6.95 -2.84 15.33
C GLN A 30 -6.34 -4.23 15.49
N ALA A 31 -7.15 -5.26 15.79
CA ALA A 31 -6.68 -6.63 15.94
C ALA A 31 -6.12 -7.21 14.63
N HIS A 32 -6.64 -6.79 13.49
CA HIS A 32 -6.22 -7.25 12.16
C HIS A 32 -5.32 -6.23 11.44
N TYR A 33 -4.89 -5.18 12.13
CA TYR A 33 -4.04 -4.16 11.54
C TYR A 33 -2.61 -4.67 11.41
N TYR A 34 -2.22 -5.05 10.19
CA TYR A 34 -0.85 -5.42 9.88
C TYR A 34 -0.04 -4.19 9.45
N ARG A 35 0.98 -3.84 10.24
CA ARG A 35 1.96 -2.78 9.93
C ARG A 35 3.37 -3.37 9.99
N ILE A 36 4.19 -3.06 8.97
CA ILE A 36 5.61 -3.39 9.00
C ILE A 36 6.26 -2.62 10.16
N LYS A 37 7.07 -3.30 10.97
CA LYS A 37 7.77 -2.66 12.10
C LYS A 37 8.64 -1.50 11.62
N ASP A 38 8.62 -0.42 12.39
CA ASP A 38 9.49 0.73 12.13
C ASP A 38 10.96 0.31 12.17
N HIS A 39 11.78 0.93 11.32
CA HIS A 39 13.24 0.74 11.24
C HIS A 39 13.68 -0.71 11.05
N LYS A 40 12.86 -1.55 10.39
CA LYS A 40 13.25 -2.92 10.08
C LYS A 40 14.54 -2.89 9.25
N PRO A 41 15.67 -3.45 9.74
CA PRO A 41 16.91 -3.47 8.99
C PRO A 41 16.70 -4.31 7.73
N LEU A 42 16.96 -3.69 6.58
CA LEU A 42 16.88 -4.33 5.28
C LEU A 42 18.26 -4.89 4.93
N ALA A 43 18.35 -6.22 4.82
CA ALA A 43 19.53 -6.85 4.28
C ALA A 43 19.57 -6.61 2.77
N ILE A 44 20.43 -5.69 2.33
CA ILE A 44 20.63 -5.42 0.91
C ILE A 44 21.53 -6.51 0.33
N GLY A 45 20.94 -7.40 -0.48
CA GLY A 45 21.70 -8.35 -1.27
C GLY A 45 22.43 -7.64 -2.42
N ASN A 46 23.62 -8.14 -2.79
CA ASN A 46 24.37 -7.67 -3.96
C ASN A 46 24.83 -6.19 -3.91
N ASN A 47 25.25 -5.73 -2.72
CA ASN A 47 25.93 -4.43 -2.60
C ASN A 47 27.16 -4.39 -3.51
N GLN A 48 27.13 -3.46 -4.48
CA GLN A 48 28.26 -3.21 -5.37
C GLN A 48 29.41 -2.59 -4.55
N LYS A 49 30.58 -3.22 -4.59
CA LYS A 49 31.80 -2.72 -3.92
C LYS A 49 32.67 -1.87 -4.87
N THR A 50 32.27 -1.77 -6.13
CA THR A 50 33.04 -1.11 -7.17
C THR A 50 32.87 0.40 -7.08
N GLU A 51 33.99 1.13 -7.07
CA GLU A 51 33.99 2.59 -7.12
C GLU A 51 33.62 3.10 -8.52
N LEU A 52 32.96 4.26 -8.56
CA LEU A 52 32.62 4.93 -9.82
C LEU A 52 33.87 5.55 -10.45
N ARG A 53 34.02 5.39 -11.76
CA ARG A 53 35.13 5.93 -12.54
C ARG A 53 34.74 7.25 -13.17
N LEU A 54 35.65 8.22 -13.14
CA LEU A 54 35.49 9.48 -13.85
C LEU A 54 35.41 9.24 -15.37
N HIS A 55 34.69 10.12 -16.06
CA HIS A 55 34.48 10.06 -17.51
C HIS A 55 33.84 8.77 -18.04
N HIS A 56 33.19 8.00 -17.16
CA HIS A 56 32.39 6.85 -17.56
C HIS A 56 30.90 7.22 -17.55
N PRO A 57 30.15 6.95 -18.64
CA PRO A 57 28.71 7.17 -18.65
C PRO A 57 28.01 6.09 -17.82
N TYR A 58 27.28 6.51 -16.79
CA TYR A 58 26.46 5.63 -15.96
C TYR A 58 24.98 5.87 -16.24
N THR A 59 24.17 4.80 -16.16
CA THR A 59 22.71 4.91 -16.24
C THR A 59 22.13 4.81 -14.84
N ALA A 60 21.51 5.89 -14.37
CA ALA A 60 20.71 5.87 -13.16
C ALA A 60 19.28 5.44 -13.50
N THR A 61 18.78 4.45 -12.77
CA THR A 61 17.37 4.04 -12.83
C THR A 61 16.71 4.42 -11.52
N THR A 62 15.65 5.21 -11.59
CA THR A 62 14.77 5.47 -10.45
C THR A 62 13.51 4.63 -10.62
N TYR A 63 13.14 3.89 -9.59
CA TYR A 63 11.88 3.14 -9.55
C TYR A 63 11.10 3.59 -8.32
N ASN A 64 9.80 3.81 -8.49
CA ASN A 64 8.95 4.24 -7.39
C ASN A 64 8.59 3.01 -6.54
N VAL A 65 9.28 2.81 -5.41
CA VAL A 65 9.09 1.63 -4.54
C VAL A 65 7.75 1.66 -3.79
N SER A 66 7.02 2.77 -3.87
CA SER A 66 5.73 2.98 -3.20
C SER A 66 4.68 1.90 -3.55
N PHE A 67 4.84 1.22 -4.69
CA PHE A 67 3.94 0.15 -5.13
C PHE A 67 4.32 -1.25 -4.59
N GLY A 68 5.53 -1.43 -4.07
CA GLY A 68 6.03 -2.71 -3.55
C GLY A 68 5.53 -3.08 -2.14
N ALA A 69 4.73 -2.21 -1.51
CA ALA A 69 4.10 -2.48 -0.21
C ALA A 69 2.79 -3.28 -0.32
N TYR A 70 2.29 -3.48 -1.55
CA TYR A 70 1.10 -4.28 -1.79
C TYR A 70 1.45 -5.77 -1.87
N ASN A 71 0.55 -6.62 -1.37
CA ASN A 71 0.71 -8.06 -1.49
C ASN A 71 0.78 -8.47 -2.97
N HIS A 72 1.51 -9.54 -3.26
CA HIS A 72 1.77 -10.03 -4.63
C HIS A 72 0.50 -10.39 -5.42
N ASP A 73 -0.65 -10.45 -4.73
CA ASP A 73 -1.96 -10.85 -5.23
C ASP A 73 -2.89 -9.67 -5.57
N VAL A 74 -2.43 -8.41 -5.43
CA VAL A 74 -3.26 -7.22 -5.75
C VAL A 74 -2.62 -6.34 -6.81
N ASP A 75 -3.27 -6.27 -7.97
CA ASP A 75 -2.93 -5.36 -9.07
C ASP A 75 -3.82 -4.11 -8.98
N PHE A 76 -3.25 -2.98 -8.54
CA PHE A 76 -3.98 -1.73 -8.45
C PHE A 76 -3.69 -0.85 -9.68
N PHE A 77 -4.42 -1.08 -10.77
CA PHE A 77 -4.41 -0.15 -11.90
C PHE A 77 -5.53 0.87 -11.72
N MET A 78 -5.13 2.13 -11.49
CA MET A 78 -6.04 3.25 -11.23
C MET A 78 -6.84 3.72 -12.46
N ASP A 79 -6.68 3.15 -13.66
CA ASP A 79 -7.38 3.70 -14.82
C ASP A 79 -8.61 2.94 -15.30
N HIS A 80 -8.72 1.60 -15.30
CA HIS A 80 -9.89 0.95 -15.91
C HIS A 80 -10.49 -0.11 -14.98
N GLY A 81 -11.55 0.28 -14.28
CA GLY A 81 -12.39 -0.65 -13.51
C GLY A 81 -13.06 -1.67 -14.43
N GLU A 82 -12.62 -2.92 -14.33
CA GLU A 82 -13.47 -4.11 -14.30
C GLU A 82 -12.58 -5.34 -14.01
N LEU A 83 -12.54 -5.77 -12.75
CA LEU A 83 -12.03 -7.10 -12.41
C LEU A 83 -13.12 -8.14 -12.69
N LYS A 84 -13.30 -8.47 -13.98
CA LYS A 84 -14.05 -9.66 -14.39
C LYS A 84 -13.09 -10.84 -14.37
N MET A 85 -13.23 -11.66 -13.34
CA MET A 85 -12.53 -12.92 -13.09
C MET A 85 -12.13 -13.64 -14.39
N VAL A 86 -10.82 -13.74 -14.68
CA VAL A 86 -10.11 -14.98 -15.08
C VAL A 86 -8.60 -14.74 -14.92
N ARG A 87 -7.98 -15.60 -14.11
CA ARG A 87 -6.53 -15.80 -13.99
C ARG A 87 -5.88 -16.00 -15.38
N LYS A 88 -5.07 -15.05 -15.86
CA LYS A 88 -4.06 -15.30 -16.90
C LYS A 88 -2.78 -14.48 -16.65
N ARG A 89 -1.75 -15.22 -16.25
CA ARG A 89 -0.30 -15.04 -16.46
C ARG A 89 0.12 -13.66 -16.97
N MET A 90 0.94 -12.98 -16.17
CA MET A 90 1.71 -11.79 -16.52
C MET A 90 2.36 -11.94 -17.91
N VAL A 91 1.77 -11.29 -18.90
CA VAL A 91 2.42 -11.02 -20.19
C VAL A 91 2.15 -9.56 -20.48
N GLY A 92 3.16 -8.70 -20.30
CA GLY A 92 3.16 -7.36 -20.88
C GLY A 92 3.11 -6.17 -19.93
N ALA A 93 3.09 -6.33 -18.61
CA ALA A 93 3.20 -5.18 -17.69
C ALA A 93 4.60 -4.52 -17.74
N GLU A 94 5.60 -5.18 -18.32
CA GLU A 94 6.99 -4.73 -18.37
C GLU A 94 7.21 -3.46 -19.23
N ARG A 95 6.31 -3.14 -20.17
CA ARG A 95 6.49 -2.01 -21.10
C ARG A 95 5.82 -0.70 -20.69
N LEU A 96 4.87 -0.73 -19.74
CA LEU A 96 4.14 0.47 -19.32
C LEU A 96 4.77 1.19 -18.13
N PHE A 97 5.68 0.54 -17.39
CA PHE A 97 6.50 1.18 -16.36
C PHE A 97 7.67 1.93 -17.01
N LEU A 98 7.34 3.06 -17.63
CA LEU A 98 8.25 3.92 -18.38
C LEU A 98 9.53 4.24 -17.61
N ASN A 99 10.58 3.61 -18.12
CA ASN A 99 11.98 3.72 -17.75
C ASN A 99 12.49 5.15 -18.06
N LYS A 100 12.38 6.07 -17.10
CA LYS A 100 13.13 7.34 -17.16
C LYS A 100 14.60 7.05 -16.86
N ARG A 101 15.35 6.68 -17.90
CA ARG A 101 16.80 6.51 -17.85
C ARG A 101 17.45 7.88 -17.95
N PHE A 102 18.20 8.24 -16.92
CA PHE A 102 19.07 9.42 -16.95
C PHE A 102 20.52 8.96 -17.07
N SER A 103 21.22 9.49 -18.06
CA SER A 103 22.66 9.32 -18.18
C SER A 103 23.35 10.32 -17.28
N ILE A 104 24.22 9.85 -16.40
CA ILE A 104 25.05 10.69 -15.55
C ILE A 104 26.52 10.36 -15.80
N GLN A 105 27.34 11.39 -15.90
CA GLN A 105 28.79 11.27 -16.05
C GLN A 105 29.42 12.08 -14.92
N LEU A 106 30.24 11.42 -14.10
CA LEU A 106 31.05 12.15 -13.13
C LEU A 106 32.17 12.87 -13.89
N MET A 107 32.17 14.20 -13.78
CA MET A 107 33.25 15.08 -14.20
C MET A 107 33.99 15.56 -12.96
N ALA A 108 35.32 15.71 -13.09
CA ALA A 108 36.20 16.17 -12.02
C ALA A 108 36.02 17.67 -11.74
#